data_AF-A0A7T3KWG1-F1
#
_entry.id   AF-A0A7T3KWG1-F1
#
_cell.length_a   1.000
_cell.length_b   1.000
_cell.length_c   1.000
_cell.angle_alpha   90.00
_cell.angle_beta   90.00
_cell.angle_gamma   90.00
#
_symmetry.space_group_name_H-M   'P 1'
#
loop_
_entity.id
_entity.type
_entity.pdbx_description
1 polymer ?
#
loop_
_entity_poly.entity_id
_entity_poly.type
_entity_poly.pdbx_seq_one_letter_code
_entity_poly.pdbx_strand_id
1 'polypeptide(L)'
;MSEFATTALDGVVTAEGVETIDDRTVRALTECMTVLPMGGDVFEVVSESGSSYRVDARRDICDCPDYEYRDDIDRCKHVRRVAFAMGEQTVPSWVERDAVDPQIGEHTDGEGPRFANEQSPIADGGSRATETMADGEQSDDDCNECNELPDGCPCFDCYRDGATFEEGI
;
A
#
# COMPACT_ATOMS: atom_id res chain seq x y z
N MET A 1 -18.47 -48.89 17.09
CA MET A 1 -17.67 -48.15 16.10
C MET A 1 -18.22 -46.74 16.12
N SER A 2 -17.49 -45.84 16.78
CA SER A 2 -18.00 -44.55 17.23
C SER A 2 -18.21 -43.58 16.07
N GLU A 3 -19.43 -43.06 16.01
CA GLU A 3 -19.83 -41.92 15.21
C GLU A 3 -19.31 -40.64 15.88
N PHE A 4 -18.54 -39.84 15.16
CA PHE A 4 -18.36 -38.43 15.48
C PHE A 4 -18.45 -37.63 14.18
N ALA A 5 -19.65 -37.13 13.93
CA ALA A 5 -19.89 -36.06 12.97
C ALA A 5 -19.40 -34.76 13.58
N THR A 6 -18.43 -34.10 12.95
CA THR A 6 -18.12 -32.69 13.21
C THR A 6 -18.27 -31.94 11.89
N THR A 7 -19.37 -31.20 11.85
CA THR A 7 -19.87 -30.38 10.75
C THR A 7 -18.93 -29.22 10.42
N ALA A 8 -18.73 -29.00 9.12
CA ALA A 8 -18.20 -27.78 8.54
C ALA A 8 -19.07 -26.58 8.94
N LEU A 9 -18.46 -25.53 9.47
CA LEU A 9 -19.09 -24.22 9.64
C LEU A 9 -18.51 -23.29 8.58
N ASP A 10 -18.94 -23.54 7.35
CA ASP A 10 -19.03 -22.53 6.30
C ASP A 10 -19.89 -21.37 6.82
N GLY A 11 -19.47 -20.14 6.50
CA GLY A 11 -19.93 -18.86 7.06
C GLY A 11 -21.31 -18.84 7.73
N VAL A 12 -21.33 -18.59 9.04
CA VAL A 12 -22.57 -18.33 9.76
C VAL A 12 -23.02 -16.88 9.51
N VAL A 13 -24.10 -16.72 8.74
CA VAL A 13 -24.87 -15.48 8.67
C VAL A 13 -25.82 -15.48 9.86
N THR A 14 -25.56 -14.66 10.88
CA THR A 14 -26.50 -14.43 11.99
C THR A 14 -27.33 -13.16 11.75
N ALA A 15 -28.60 -13.24 12.14
CA ALA A 15 -29.60 -12.22 11.93
C ALA A 15 -29.18 -10.87 12.55
N GLU A 16 -29.36 -9.80 11.77
CA GLU A 16 -28.99 -8.40 12.06
C GLU A 16 -27.57 -7.98 11.60
N GLY A 17 -27.18 -8.30 10.36
CA GLY A 17 -26.34 -7.42 9.53
C GLY A 17 -24.92 -7.09 10.01
N VAL A 18 -24.37 -7.78 11.00
CA VAL A 18 -22.97 -7.64 11.40
C VAL A 18 -22.17 -8.77 10.76
N GLU A 19 -21.43 -8.44 9.71
CA GLU A 19 -20.49 -9.36 9.06
C GLU A 19 -19.39 -9.68 10.08
N THR A 20 -19.42 -10.86 10.69
CA THR A 20 -18.36 -11.29 11.60
C THR A 20 -17.09 -11.53 10.77
N ILE A 21 -16.12 -10.64 10.91
CA ILE A 21 -14.82 -10.79 10.23
C ILE A 21 -14.09 -11.98 10.84
N ASP A 22 -13.42 -12.75 9.98
CA ASP A 22 -12.50 -13.80 10.43
C ASP A 22 -11.32 -13.16 11.19
N ASP A 23 -10.90 -13.76 12.30
CA ASP A 23 -9.77 -13.27 13.11
C ASP A 23 -8.50 -13.01 12.29
N ARG A 24 -8.26 -13.76 11.19
CA ARG A 24 -7.11 -13.52 10.31
C ARG A 24 -7.23 -12.21 9.55
N THR A 25 -8.44 -11.78 9.26
CA THR A 25 -8.73 -10.49 8.62
C THR A 25 -8.48 -9.35 9.59
N VAL A 26 -8.88 -9.50 10.86
CA VAL A 26 -8.52 -8.52 11.92
C VAL A 26 -7.01 -8.37 11.96
N ARG A 27 -6.28 -9.47 12.09
CA ARG A 27 -4.82 -9.46 12.16
C ARG A 27 -4.16 -8.89 10.91
N ALA A 28 -4.74 -9.10 9.74
CA ALA A 28 -4.25 -8.50 8.50
C ALA A 28 -4.34 -6.98 8.50
N LEU A 29 -5.39 -6.42 9.13
CA LEU A 29 -5.64 -4.99 9.23
C LEU A 29 -4.85 -4.34 10.37
N THR A 30 -4.72 -5.00 11.53
CA THR A 30 -4.19 -4.40 12.75
C THR A 30 -2.69 -4.67 13.00
N GLU A 31 -2.12 -5.77 12.50
CA GLU A 31 -0.70 -6.05 12.70
C GLU A 31 0.17 -5.20 11.77
N CYS A 32 1.31 -4.73 12.28
CA CYS A 32 2.32 -3.99 11.51
C CYS A 32 2.94 -4.91 10.44
N MET A 33 2.65 -4.64 9.16
CA MET A 33 3.24 -5.39 8.04
C MET A 33 3.50 -4.49 6.82
N THR A 34 4.72 -4.48 6.33
CA THR A 34 5.07 -3.68 5.14
C THR A 34 4.84 -4.51 3.88
N VAL A 35 4.11 -3.96 2.90
CA VAL A 35 3.88 -4.61 1.60
C VAL A 35 4.71 -3.89 0.54
N LEU A 36 5.65 -4.60 -0.08
CA LEU A 36 6.58 -4.05 -1.07
C LEU A 36 6.31 -4.71 -2.44
N PRO A 37 6.02 -3.94 -3.51
CA PRO A 37 5.86 -4.50 -4.84
C PRO A 37 7.22 -4.95 -5.39
N MET A 38 7.32 -6.21 -5.83
CA MET A 38 8.50 -6.72 -6.54
C MET A 38 8.37 -6.63 -8.07
N GLY A 39 7.18 -6.25 -8.56
CA GLY A 39 6.86 -6.11 -9.98
C GLY A 39 5.82 -7.13 -10.44
N GLY A 40 4.95 -6.69 -11.35
CA GLY A 40 3.75 -7.45 -11.71
C GLY A 40 2.78 -7.55 -10.53
N ASP A 41 2.15 -8.72 -10.37
CA ASP A 41 1.21 -9.01 -9.27
C ASP A 41 1.90 -9.70 -8.06
N VAL A 42 3.23 -9.56 -7.93
CA VAL A 42 4.02 -10.22 -6.88
C VAL A 42 4.50 -9.20 -5.85
N PHE A 43 4.22 -9.49 -4.59
CA PHE A 43 4.51 -8.64 -3.44
C PHE A 43 5.37 -9.37 -2.42
N GLU A 44 6.26 -8.63 -1.78
CA GLU A 44 6.97 -9.07 -0.57
C GLU A 44 6.31 -8.43 0.65
N VAL A 45 5.86 -9.26 1.58
CA VAL A 45 5.26 -8.82 2.84
C VAL A 45 6.24 -9.05 3.96
N VAL A 46 6.69 -7.97 4.59
CA VAL A 46 7.57 -8.00 5.76
C VAL A 46 6.69 -7.91 7.01
N SER A 47 6.74 -8.95 7.84
CA SER A 47 6.02 -9.00 9.11
C SER A 47 6.77 -8.27 10.22
N GLU A 48 6.06 -7.89 11.29
CA GLU A 48 6.66 -7.29 12.50
C GLU A 48 7.82 -8.13 13.09
N SER A 49 7.76 -9.46 12.94
CA SER A 49 8.83 -10.37 13.38
C SER A 49 10.09 -10.31 12.52
N GLY A 50 10.13 -9.45 11.50
CA GLY A 50 11.23 -9.31 10.54
C GLY A 50 11.31 -10.43 9.50
N SER A 51 10.31 -11.31 9.45
CA SER A 51 10.23 -12.33 8.39
C SER A 51 9.55 -11.75 7.16
N SER A 52 10.14 -11.94 5.99
CA SER A 52 9.53 -11.58 4.71
C SER A 52 8.93 -12.82 4.02
N TYR A 53 7.78 -12.63 3.38
CA TYR A 53 7.08 -13.68 2.64
C TYR A 53 6.68 -13.15 1.27
N ARG A 54 6.75 -14.02 0.26
CA ARG A 54 6.27 -13.68 -1.08
C ARG A 54 4.80 -14.02 -1.23
N VAL A 55 4.08 -13.11 -1.88
CA VAL A 55 2.65 -13.21 -2.17
C VAL A 55 2.43 -12.94 -3.66
N ASP A 56 1.77 -13.87 -4.36
CA ASP A 56 1.22 -13.66 -5.70
C ASP A 56 -0.25 -13.24 -5.52
N ALA A 57 -0.52 -11.95 -5.68
CA ALA A 57 -1.86 -11.37 -5.48
C ALA A 57 -2.86 -11.90 -6.51
N ARG A 58 -2.40 -12.22 -7.73
CA ARG A 58 -3.27 -12.70 -8.81
C ARG A 58 -3.79 -14.11 -8.55
N ARG A 59 -3.00 -14.94 -7.87
CA ARG A 59 -3.36 -16.32 -7.54
C ARG A 59 -3.75 -16.52 -6.08
N ASP A 60 -3.61 -15.51 -5.24
CA ASP A 60 -3.80 -15.59 -3.80
C ASP A 60 -2.89 -16.63 -3.11
N ILE A 61 -1.68 -16.81 -3.64
CA ILE A 61 -0.70 -17.78 -3.14
C ILE A 61 0.33 -17.06 -2.28
N CYS A 62 0.64 -17.63 -1.11
CA CYS A 62 1.68 -17.12 -0.22
C CYS A 62 2.64 -18.22 0.21
N ASP A 63 3.92 -17.90 0.33
CA ASP A 63 4.98 -18.82 0.81
C ASP A 63 5.05 -18.89 2.35
N CYS A 64 4.10 -18.31 3.08
CA CYS A 64 4.13 -18.31 4.52
C CYS A 64 3.78 -19.70 5.11
N PRO A 65 4.31 -20.06 6.28
CA PRO A 65 4.03 -21.35 6.92
C PRO A 65 2.53 -21.55 7.20
N ASP A 66 1.79 -20.47 7.44
CA ASP A 66 0.33 -20.55 7.64
C ASP A 66 -0.40 -21.10 6.40
N TYR A 67 0.08 -20.75 5.20
CA TYR A 67 -0.47 -21.22 3.93
C TYR A 67 0.10 -22.59 3.53
N GLU A 68 1.37 -22.87 3.86
CA GLU A 68 2.01 -24.16 3.55
C GLU A 68 1.44 -25.33 4.38
N TYR A 69 1.13 -25.11 5.67
CA TYR A 69 0.75 -26.20 6.58
C TYR A 69 -0.76 -26.34 6.81
N ARG A 70 -1.58 -25.40 6.33
CA ARG A 70 -3.04 -25.43 6.54
C ARG A 70 -3.77 -25.50 5.21
N ASP A 71 -4.37 -26.66 4.94
CA ASP A 71 -5.25 -26.87 3.78
C ASP A 71 -6.68 -26.34 4.00
N ASP A 72 -7.02 -25.93 5.23
CA ASP A 72 -8.35 -25.44 5.62
C ASP A 72 -8.57 -23.93 5.39
N ILE A 73 -7.61 -23.23 4.76
CA ILE A 73 -7.68 -21.79 4.55
C ILE A 73 -7.63 -21.41 3.07
N ASP A 74 -8.57 -20.57 2.63
CA ASP A 74 -8.53 -20.03 1.26
C ASP A 74 -7.46 -18.94 1.09
N ARG A 75 -7.23 -18.16 2.15
CA ARG A 75 -6.29 -17.02 2.16
C ARG A 75 -5.60 -16.95 3.51
N CYS A 76 -4.30 -16.65 3.55
CA CYS A 76 -3.59 -16.34 4.79
C CYS A 76 -3.70 -14.85 5.14
N LYS A 77 -3.12 -14.42 6.27
CA LYS A 77 -3.12 -13.00 6.66
C LYS A 77 -2.37 -12.11 5.65
N HIS A 78 -1.31 -12.62 5.02
CA HIS A 78 -0.50 -11.85 4.08
C HIS A 78 -1.23 -11.58 2.77
N VAL A 79 -1.98 -12.57 2.24
CA VAL A 79 -2.81 -12.37 1.05
C VAL A 79 -3.89 -11.31 1.31
N ARG A 80 -4.57 -11.38 2.46
CA ARG A 80 -5.57 -10.37 2.85
C ARG A 80 -4.93 -8.98 2.96
N ARG A 81 -3.75 -8.88 3.58
CA ARG A 81 -2.98 -7.63 3.70
C ARG A 81 -2.75 -6.98 2.33
N VAL A 82 -2.32 -7.76 1.34
CA VAL A 82 -2.08 -7.27 -0.02
C VAL A 82 -3.39 -6.81 -0.67
N ALA A 83 -4.48 -7.58 -0.55
CA ALA A 83 -5.77 -7.20 -1.10
C ALA A 83 -6.30 -5.87 -0.54
N PHE A 84 -6.09 -5.60 0.76
CA PHE A 84 -6.43 -4.32 1.37
C PHE A 84 -5.48 -3.19 0.92
N ALA A 85 -4.18 -3.46 0.82
CA ALA A 85 -3.19 -2.47 0.37
C ALA A 85 -3.46 -2.02 -1.09
N MET A 86 -3.85 -2.96 -1.96
CA MET A 86 -4.20 -2.69 -3.36
C MET A 86 -5.59 -2.04 -3.52
N GLY A 87 -6.41 -2.01 -2.46
CA GLY A 87 -7.80 -1.54 -2.53
C GLY A 87 -8.75 -2.49 -3.26
N GLU A 88 -8.35 -3.75 -3.47
CA GLU A 88 -9.18 -4.82 -4.04
C GLU A 88 -10.25 -5.27 -3.04
N GLN A 89 -9.92 -5.24 -1.75
CA GLN A 89 -10.84 -5.52 -0.66
C GLN A 89 -11.13 -4.26 0.15
N THR A 90 -12.41 -4.00 0.41
CA THR A 90 -12.84 -2.88 1.26
C THR A 90 -12.80 -3.26 2.73
N VAL A 91 -12.29 -2.36 3.56
CA VAL A 91 -12.35 -2.47 5.02
C VAL A 91 -13.81 -2.26 5.47
N PRO A 92 -14.40 -3.20 6.23
CA PRO A 92 -15.79 -3.08 6.66
C PRO A 92 -15.98 -1.89 7.60
N SER A 93 -17.18 -1.29 7.55
CA SER A 93 -17.48 0.02 8.14
C SER A 93 -17.40 0.10 9.68
N TRP A 94 -17.40 -1.05 10.35
CA TRP A 94 -17.35 -1.13 11.80
C TRP A 94 -15.91 -1.25 12.33
N VAL A 95 -14.90 -1.41 11.46
CA VAL A 95 -13.48 -1.36 11.84
C VAL A 95 -13.08 0.11 12.00
N GLU A 96 -12.57 0.46 13.18
CA GLU A 96 -12.04 1.79 13.47
C GLU A 96 -10.77 2.06 12.66
N ARG A 97 -10.68 3.23 12.03
CA ARG A 97 -9.51 3.59 11.20
C ARG A 97 -8.22 3.60 12.00
N ASP A 98 -8.24 4.08 13.23
CA ASP A 98 -7.07 4.11 14.12
C ASP A 98 -6.58 2.71 14.55
N ALA A 99 -7.41 1.68 14.40
CA ALA A 99 -7.00 0.30 14.63
C ALA A 99 -6.35 -0.33 13.38
N VAL A 100 -6.55 0.25 12.20
CA VAL A 100 -5.89 -0.19 10.97
C VAL A 100 -4.46 0.32 10.98
N ASP A 101 -3.54 -0.56 10.61
CA ASP A 101 -2.13 -0.21 10.50
C ASP A 101 -1.95 0.98 9.53
N PRO A 102 -1.33 2.08 9.99
CA PRO A 102 -1.23 3.31 9.19
C PRO A 102 -0.32 3.17 7.97
N GLN A 103 0.53 2.13 7.91
CA GLN A 103 1.44 1.89 6.79
C GLN A 103 0.82 1.01 5.70
N ILE A 104 -0.45 0.64 5.83
CA ILE A 104 -1.14 -0.17 4.84
C ILE A 104 -1.25 0.61 3.51
N GLY A 105 -0.70 0.04 2.44
CA GLY A 105 -0.71 0.65 1.11
C GLY A 105 0.37 1.71 0.84
N GLU A 106 1.16 2.13 1.82
CA GLU A 106 2.19 3.20 1.69
C GLU A 106 3.20 2.95 0.55
N HIS A 107 3.56 1.70 0.31
CA HIS A 107 4.58 1.34 -0.68
C HIS A 107 4.01 0.66 -1.92
N THR A 108 2.69 0.58 -2.06
CA THR A 108 2.04 -0.05 -3.21
C THR A 108 1.50 1.00 -4.16
N ASP A 109 1.50 0.71 -5.46
CA ASP A 109 0.88 1.58 -6.48
C ASP A 109 -0.67 1.57 -6.43
N GLY A 110 -1.26 0.84 -5.48
CA GLY A 110 -2.70 0.78 -5.26
C GLY A 110 -3.26 2.07 -4.68
N GLU A 111 -4.58 2.20 -4.71
CA GLU A 111 -5.29 3.38 -4.16
C GLU A 111 -5.30 3.40 -2.62
N GLY A 112 -4.69 2.39 -1.99
CA GLY A 112 -4.64 2.22 -0.54
C GLY A 112 -5.91 1.57 0.04
N PRO A 113 -6.02 1.53 1.38
CA PRO A 113 -7.16 0.92 2.06
C PRO A 113 -8.44 1.71 1.77
N ARG A 114 -9.44 1.05 1.17
CA ARG A 114 -10.77 1.62 0.95
C ARG A 114 -11.71 1.25 2.09
N PHE A 115 -12.31 2.21 2.79
CA PHE A 115 -13.26 1.91 3.86
C PHE A 115 -14.70 1.97 3.35
N ALA A 116 -15.52 0.98 3.72
CA ALA A 116 -16.87 0.82 3.19
C ALA A 116 -17.83 1.97 3.54
N ASN A 117 -17.53 2.76 4.58
CA ASN A 117 -18.32 3.92 5.00
C ASN A 117 -17.93 5.24 4.30
N GLU A 118 -16.89 5.24 3.49
CA GLU A 118 -16.47 6.44 2.77
C GLU A 118 -17.21 6.50 1.43
N GLN A 119 -18.16 7.43 1.31
CA GLN A 119 -18.53 7.91 -0.01
C GLN A 119 -17.26 8.48 -0.64
N SER A 120 -16.90 7.96 -1.83
CA SER A 120 -15.86 8.53 -2.67
C SER A 120 -15.99 10.05 -2.61
N PRO A 121 -14.95 10.79 -2.17
CA PRO A 121 -15.04 12.25 -2.20
C PRO A 121 -15.46 12.59 -3.62
N ILE A 122 -16.56 13.33 -3.75
CA ILE A 122 -16.88 13.97 -5.01
C ILE A 122 -15.58 14.64 -5.39
N ALA A 123 -14.94 14.18 -6.46
CA ALA A 123 -13.78 14.84 -6.98
C ALA A 123 -14.32 16.21 -7.42
N ASP A 124 -14.31 17.18 -6.50
CA ASP A 124 -14.21 18.58 -6.86
C ASP A 124 -13.01 18.59 -7.79
N GLY A 125 -13.32 18.66 -9.08
CA GLY A 125 -12.36 18.66 -10.15
C GLY A 125 -11.46 19.87 -9.96
N GLY A 126 -10.50 19.75 -9.06
CA GLY A 126 -9.30 20.55 -8.99
C GLY A 126 -8.46 20.13 -10.18
N SER A 127 -8.90 20.52 -11.37
CA SER A 127 -7.99 20.72 -12.48
C SER A 127 -6.86 21.54 -11.91
N ARG A 128 -5.69 20.92 -11.77
CA ARG A 128 -4.43 21.59 -11.53
C ARG A 128 -4.42 22.74 -12.54
N ALA A 129 -4.56 23.97 -12.05
CA ALA A 129 -4.50 25.12 -12.91
C ALA A 129 -3.12 25.07 -13.55
N THR A 130 -3.06 24.74 -14.84
CA THR A 130 -1.91 25.07 -15.65
C THR A 130 -2.00 26.58 -15.80
N GLU A 131 -1.45 27.30 -14.82
CA GLU A 131 -1.29 28.74 -14.88
C GLU A 131 -0.18 29.02 -15.89
N THR A 132 -0.52 28.89 -17.18
CA THR A 132 0.30 29.41 -18.26
C THR A 132 -0.34 30.71 -18.71
N MET A 133 0.12 31.80 -18.10
CA MET A 133 0.20 33.15 -18.65
C MET A 133 1.44 33.75 -17.97
N ALA A 134 2.62 33.61 -18.57
CA ALA A 134 3.21 34.61 -19.46
C ALA A 134 3.48 35.96 -18.77
N ASP A 135 4.77 36.30 -18.76
CA ASP A 135 5.39 37.61 -18.52
C ASP A 135 5.81 37.93 -17.08
N GLY A 136 7.12 37.90 -16.88
CA GLY A 136 7.80 38.18 -15.63
C GLY A 136 9.28 37.84 -15.79
N GLU A 137 10.01 38.67 -16.53
CA GLU A 137 11.47 38.74 -16.48
C GLU A 137 11.93 38.71 -15.01
N GLN A 138 12.52 37.59 -14.60
CA GLN A 138 13.55 37.58 -13.56
C GLN A 138 14.79 37.02 -14.20
N SER A 139 15.52 37.97 -14.77
CA SER A 139 16.90 37.81 -15.11
C SER A 139 17.74 37.68 -13.83
N ASP A 140 18.84 36.98 -14.00
CA ASP A 140 20.08 37.07 -13.25
C ASP A 140 20.10 36.36 -11.88
N ASP A 141 20.77 35.20 -11.91
CA ASP A 141 21.90 34.90 -11.03
C ASP A 141 21.77 35.32 -9.55
N ASP A 142 20.94 34.64 -8.78
CA ASP A 142 21.10 34.62 -7.32
C ASP A 142 20.56 33.33 -6.69
N CYS A 143 21.01 32.18 -7.21
CA CYS A 143 20.99 30.95 -6.42
C CYS A 143 22.12 30.99 -5.39
N ASN A 144 21.89 31.71 -4.28
CA ASN A 144 22.82 31.83 -3.15
C ASN A 144 23.14 30.50 -2.43
N GLU A 145 22.61 29.36 -2.91
CA GLU A 145 22.91 28.00 -2.42
C GLU A 145 23.89 27.24 -3.34
N CYS A 146 24.29 27.82 -4.49
CA CYS A 146 25.22 27.20 -5.45
C CYS A 146 26.70 27.59 -5.22
N ASN A 147 26.98 28.64 -4.45
CA ASN A 147 28.34 29.19 -4.27
C ASN A 147 29.17 28.48 -3.19
N GLU A 148 28.62 27.46 -2.52
CA GLU A 148 29.30 26.71 -1.43
C GLU A 148 29.71 25.29 -1.83
N LEU A 149 29.43 24.87 -3.07
CA LEU A 149 29.80 23.56 -3.60
C LEU A 149 31.09 23.67 -4.45
N PRO A 150 31.97 22.66 -4.42
CA PRO A 150 33.24 22.68 -5.16
C PRO A 150 33.00 22.87 -6.66
N ASP A 151 33.89 23.64 -7.31
CA ASP A 151 33.79 24.04 -8.72
C ASP A 151 33.44 22.84 -9.63
N GLY A 152 32.31 22.94 -10.32
CA GLY A 152 31.87 22.00 -11.36
C GLY A 152 30.72 21.05 -10.98
N CYS A 153 30.13 21.15 -9.78
CA CYS A 153 28.97 20.33 -9.42
C CYS A 153 27.70 21.19 -9.21
N PRO A 154 26.64 21.03 -10.03
CA PRO A 154 25.38 21.73 -9.82
C PRO A 154 24.67 21.20 -8.56
N CYS A 155 23.86 22.04 -7.90
CA CYS A 155 23.00 21.60 -6.80
C CYS A 155 21.92 20.62 -7.28
N PHE A 156 21.25 19.94 -6.33
CA PHE A 156 20.25 18.90 -6.62
C PHE A 156 19.10 19.40 -7.52
N ASP A 157 18.63 20.63 -7.30
CA ASP A 157 17.59 21.23 -8.14
C ASP A 157 18.10 21.47 -9.57
N CYS A 158 19.30 22.03 -9.77
CA CYS A 158 19.89 22.20 -11.11
C CYS A 158 20.20 20.87 -11.83
N TYR A 159 20.59 19.82 -11.09
CA TYR A 159 20.74 18.47 -11.65
C TYR A 159 19.38 17.91 -12.11
N ARG A 160 18.33 18.09 -11.30
CA ARG A 160 16.97 17.64 -11.62
C ARG A 160 16.38 18.36 -12.82
N ASP A 161 16.72 19.64 -13.00
CA ASP A 161 16.31 20.47 -14.13
C ASP A 161 17.18 20.29 -15.40
N GLY A 162 18.16 19.37 -15.37
CA GLY A 162 18.86 18.89 -16.56
C GLY A 162 20.16 19.63 -16.93
N ALA A 163 20.77 20.36 -15.98
CA ALA A 163 22.08 20.97 -16.20
C ALA A 163 23.15 19.88 -16.45
N THR A 164 23.82 19.94 -17.60
CA THR A 164 24.96 19.06 -17.91
C THR A 164 26.24 19.62 -17.31
N PHE A 165 27.10 18.74 -16.82
CA PHE A 165 28.48 19.04 -16.43
C PHE A 165 29.24 19.57 -17.65
N GLU A 166 29.59 20.85 -17.65
CA GLU A 166 30.50 21.40 -18.66
C GLU A 166 31.91 20.87 -18.40
N GLU A 167 32.34 19.89 -19.19
CA GLU A 167 33.72 19.41 -19.19
C GLU A 167 34.65 20.52 -19.69
N GLY A 168 35.26 21.27 -18.77
CA GLY A 168 36.31 22.22 -19.07
C GLY A 168 37.60 21.53 -19.51
N ILE A 169 38.00 21.75 -20.78
CA ILE A 169 39.39 21.62 -21.25
C ILE A 169 40.10 22.95 -21.05
#